data_AF-A0A9D8BLR0-F1
#
_entry.id   AF-A0A9D8BLR0-F1
#
_cell.length_a   1.000
_cell.length_b   1.000
_cell.length_c   1.000
_cell.angle_alpha   90.00
_cell.angle_beta   90.00
_cell.angle_gamma   90.00
#
_symmetry.space_group_name_H-M   'P 1'
#
loop_
_entity.id
_entity.type
_entity.pdbx_description
1 polymer ?
#
loop_
_entity_poly.entity_id
_entity_poly.type
_entity_poly.pdbx_seq_one_letter_code
_entity_poly.pdbx_strand_id
1 'polypeptide(L)'
;MPTNDPQDELRKLDARNQKQREALQKKQEKIREKHEGAEAAAQEHGREVVKEELQAEVKRKSEDTRFRKERKQRDAEVAEMKRRKKEEADRMKADQEKKEKELQEKMAYMRELGNQNRVMMLKERKKNEAQNTKLRLKAEAEREAIVEKSQADMQERAELRRIENASRKARGEADVREKQMIQSLRDEARAKQSQLQAKERAEAGNQQQSLRNERARIEMMPEPTRTQLLRAFEMKERSETDKITAKYRKLSNDIEVETQKAVTKVEQDAKRKRDDAVQEENRKKTEAEAQLRQAKHMAEKKEWTKKQDAVEMEKQILSGEVPLGD
;
A
#
# COMPACT_ATOMS: atom_id res chain seq x y z
N MET A 1 18.63 -70.40 179.79
CA MET A 1 17.26 -70.91 180.07
C MET A 1 16.31 -69.81 179.60
N PRO A 2 15.33 -70.05 178.71
CA PRO A 2 14.65 -71.32 178.47
C PRO A 2 14.57 -71.76 176.99
N THR A 3 14.43 -73.09 176.84
CA THR A 3 13.61 -73.82 175.85
C THR A 3 13.79 -73.55 174.36
N ASN A 4 14.68 -74.35 173.77
CA ASN A 4 14.73 -74.74 172.37
C ASN A 4 13.43 -75.44 171.96
N ASP A 5 12.81 -74.98 170.86
CA ASP A 5 11.75 -75.70 170.18
C ASP A 5 12.23 -76.12 168.77
N PRO A 6 12.58 -77.41 168.54
CA PRO A 6 13.13 -77.91 167.28
C PRO A 6 12.17 -77.90 166.07
N GLN A 7 10.93 -77.41 166.24
CA GLN A 7 9.92 -77.38 165.17
C GLN A 7 10.01 -76.17 164.23
N ASP A 8 10.66 -75.08 164.65
CA ASP A 8 10.70 -73.83 163.86
C ASP A 8 11.78 -73.82 162.76
N GLU A 9 12.81 -74.67 162.86
CA GLU A 9 13.82 -74.81 161.80
C GLU A 9 13.34 -75.73 160.66
N LEU A 10 12.46 -76.70 160.93
CA LEU A 10 11.90 -77.58 159.91
C LEU A 10 10.91 -76.83 158.99
N ARG A 11 10.10 -75.93 159.55
CA ARG A 11 9.17 -75.09 158.78
C ARG A 11 9.84 -74.12 157.81
N LYS A 12 11.05 -73.64 158.13
CA LYS A 12 11.82 -72.76 157.22
C LYS A 12 12.45 -73.51 156.05
N LEU A 13 12.66 -74.82 156.17
CA LEU A 13 13.22 -75.67 155.11
C LEU A 13 12.14 -76.10 154.10
N ASP A 14 10.95 -76.44 154.58
CA ASP A 14 9.82 -76.81 153.71
C ASP A 14 9.31 -75.65 152.85
N ALA A 15 9.26 -74.43 153.41
CA ALA A 15 8.88 -73.23 152.67
C ALA A 15 9.87 -72.87 151.53
N ARG A 16 11.14 -73.28 151.65
CA ARG A 16 12.17 -73.03 150.62
C ARG A 16 12.09 -74.03 149.47
N ASN A 17 11.70 -75.28 149.75
CA ASN A 17 11.53 -76.33 148.73
C ASN A 17 10.25 -76.14 147.88
N GLN A 18 9.15 -75.64 148.46
CA GLN A 18 7.94 -75.32 147.69
C GLN A 18 8.18 -74.22 146.64
N LYS A 19 8.92 -73.15 146.99
CA LYS A 19 9.26 -72.08 146.05
C LYS A 19 10.17 -72.52 144.90
N GLN A 20 11.04 -73.52 145.11
CA GLN A 20 11.87 -74.06 144.02
C GLN A 20 11.09 -74.99 143.07
N ARG A 21 10.09 -75.73 143.56
CA ARG A 21 9.23 -76.57 142.70
C ARG A 21 8.32 -75.75 141.79
N GLU A 22 7.73 -74.67 142.27
CA GLU A 22 6.90 -73.78 141.43
C GLU A 22 7.72 -73.02 140.38
N ALA A 23 8.98 -72.66 140.69
CA ALA A 23 9.87 -72.00 139.74
C ALA A 23 10.32 -72.93 138.59
N LEU A 24 10.42 -74.25 138.84
CA LEU A 24 10.76 -75.24 137.82
C LEU A 24 9.57 -75.63 136.94
N GLN A 25 8.35 -75.70 137.48
CA GLN A 25 7.14 -75.95 136.67
C GLN A 25 6.85 -74.80 135.69
N LYS A 26 6.98 -73.54 136.12
CA LYS A 26 6.82 -72.38 135.21
C LYS A 26 7.88 -72.29 134.11
N LYS A 27 9.04 -72.94 134.28
CA LYS A 27 10.09 -72.99 133.25
C LYS A 27 9.85 -74.10 132.22
N GLN A 28 9.17 -75.19 132.58
CA GLN A 28 8.85 -76.27 131.64
C GLN A 28 7.65 -75.94 130.74
N GLU A 29 6.63 -75.22 131.23
CA GLU A 29 5.49 -74.82 130.39
C GLU A 29 5.89 -73.79 129.30
N LYS A 30 6.79 -72.85 129.62
CA LYS A 30 7.29 -71.87 128.62
C LYS A 30 8.16 -72.47 127.51
N ILE A 31 8.67 -73.70 127.67
CA ILE A 31 9.46 -74.38 126.63
C ILE A 31 8.57 -75.19 125.69
N ARG A 32 7.42 -75.73 126.15
CA ARG A 32 6.48 -76.43 125.27
C ARG A 32 5.74 -75.49 124.31
N GLU A 33 5.31 -74.30 124.75
CA GLU A 33 4.64 -73.34 123.85
C GLU A 33 5.55 -72.76 122.75
N LYS A 34 6.87 -72.72 122.95
CA LYS A 34 7.81 -72.23 121.92
C LYS A 34 8.19 -73.29 120.88
N HIS A 35 7.95 -74.57 121.12
CA HIS A 35 8.30 -75.63 120.17
C HIS A 35 7.17 -75.96 119.20
N GLU A 36 5.90 -75.83 119.60
CA GLU A 36 4.75 -76.10 118.71
C GLU A 36 4.45 -74.97 117.70
N GLY A 37 4.87 -73.72 117.97
CA GLY A 37 4.75 -72.62 117.02
C GLY A 37 5.82 -72.59 115.91
N ALA A 38 6.94 -73.28 116.09
CA ALA A 38 8.07 -73.23 115.15
C ALA A 38 8.01 -74.31 114.05
N GLU A 39 7.33 -75.44 114.28
CA GLU A 39 7.17 -76.50 113.26
C GLU A 39 6.02 -76.23 112.28
N ALA A 40 4.99 -75.46 112.65
CA ALA A 40 3.91 -75.08 111.75
C ALA A 40 4.32 -74.01 110.71
N ALA A 41 5.21 -73.08 111.06
CA ALA A 41 5.66 -72.02 110.15
C ALA A 41 6.70 -72.47 109.10
N ALA A 42 7.40 -73.60 109.34
CA ALA A 42 8.43 -74.11 108.43
C ALA A 42 7.87 -74.96 107.27
N GLN A 43 6.66 -75.52 107.39
CA GLN A 43 6.04 -76.32 106.31
C GLN A 43 5.20 -75.50 105.31
N GLU A 44 4.72 -74.31 105.69
CA GLU A 44 3.94 -73.45 104.78
C GLU A 44 4.85 -72.65 103.83
N HIS A 45 5.98 -72.16 104.33
CA HIS A 45 6.90 -71.33 103.53
C HIS A 45 7.64 -72.10 102.41
N GLY A 46 7.75 -73.44 102.52
CA GLY A 46 8.35 -74.29 101.49
C GLY A 46 7.43 -74.61 100.30
N ARG A 47 6.10 -74.45 100.44
CA ARG A 47 5.13 -74.72 99.36
C ARG A 47 4.80 -73.48 98.52
N GLU A 48 5.01 -72.27 99.03
CA GLU A 48 4.79 -71.03 98.25
C GLU A 48 5.94 -70.71 97.28
N VAL A 49 7.20 -70.94 97.67
CA VAL A 49 8.36 -70.61 96.82
C VAL A 49 8.40 -71.45 95.54
N VAL A 50 8.02 -72.74 95.60
CA VAL A 50 7.99 -73.63 94.42
C VAL A 50 6.85 -73.28 93.46
N LYS A 51 5.75 -72.70 93.96
CA LYS A 51 4.64 -72.23 93.10
C LYS A 51 4.96 -70.90 92.41
N GLU A 52 5.71 -70.00 93.04
CA GLU A 52 6.14 -68.75 92.42
C GLU A 52 7.20 -68.97 91.33
N GLU A 53 8.17 -69.88 91.53
CA GLU A 53 9.20 -70.14 90.52
C GLU A 53 8.63 -70.78 89.25
N LEU A 54 7.69 -71.72 89.37
CA LEU A 54 7.00 -72.34 88.22
C LEU A 54 6.10 -71.35 87.46
N GLN A 55 5.46 -70.40 88.15
CA GLN A 55 4.66 -69.36 87.49
C GLN A 55 5.54 -68.28 86.83
N ALA A 56 6.70 -67.96 87.39
CA ALA A 56 7.66 -67.03 86.80
C ALA A 56 8.30 -67.58 85.51
N GLU A 57 8.58 -68.88 85.45
CA GLU A 57 9.18 -69.50 84.26
C GLU A 57 8.19 -69.62 83.07
N VAL A 58 6.90 -69.87 83.37
CA VAL A 58 5.83 -69.89 82.35
C VAL A 58 5.55 -68.47 81.81
N LYS A 59 5.55 -67.45 82.68
CA LYS A 59 5.43 -66.04 82.27
C LYS A 59 6.60 -65.61 81.37
N ARG A 60 7.86 -65.93 81.72
CA ARG A 60 9.03 -65.62 80.88
C ARG A 60 8.98 -66.29 79.49
N LYS A 61 8.60 -67.57 79.39
CA LYS A 61 8.50 -68.27 78.09
C LYS A 61 7.35 -67.74 77.23
N SER A 62 6.23 -67.36 77.84
CA SER A 62 5.11 -66.73 77.12
C SER A 62 5.41 -65.30 76.66
N GLU A 63 6.13 -64.52 77.47
CA GLU A 63 6.59 -63.17 77.11
C GLU A 63 7.63 -63.20 75.99
N ASP A 64 8.60 -64.13 76.03
CA ASP A 64 9.64 -64.23 74.99
C ASP A 64 9.07 -64.71 73.64
N THR A 65 8.08 -65.61 73.66
CA THR A 65 7.37 -66.03 72.45
C THR A 65 6.45 -64.94 71.89
N ARG A 66 5.80 -64.15 72.76
CA ARG A 66 4.99 -62.99 72.35
C ARG A 66 5.86 -61.87 71.80
N PHE A 67 7.00 -61.58 72.42
CA PHE A 67 7.98 -60.60 71.94
C PHE A 67 8.59 -60.99 70.60
N ARG A 68 8.92 -62.27 70.39
CA ARG A 68 9.39 -62.76 69.08
C ARG A 68 8.32 -62.67 67.99
N LYS A 69 7.05 -62.94 68.32
CA LYS A 69 5.93 -62.78 67.37
C LYS A 69 5.70 -61.30 67.03
N GLU A 70 5.65 -60.42 68.03
CA GLU A 70 5.50 -58.98 67.81
C GLU A 70 6.68 -58.37 67.07
N ARG A 71 7.91 -58.83 67.31
CA ARG A 71 9.10 -58.39 66.56
C ARG A 71 9.03 -58.83 65.10
N LYS A 72 8.63 -60.08 64.82
CA LYS A 72 8.43 -60.55 63.43
C LYS A 72 7.30 -59.80 62.72
N GLN A 73 6.21 -59.47 63.42
CA GLN A 73 5.12 -58.66 62.89
C GLN A 73 5.59 -57.23 62.60
N ARG A 74 6.29 -56.58 63.54
CA ARG A 74 6.89 -55.25 63.32
C ARG A 74 7.90 -55.25 62.18
N ASP A 75 8.77 -56.26 62.08
CA ASP A 75 9.75 -56.36 60.99
C ASP A 75 9.06 -56.56 59.63
N ALA A 76 7.98 -57.36 59.57
CA ALA A 76 7.16 -57.54 58.37
C ALA A 76 6.40 -56.26 57.99
N GLU A 77 5.81 -55.55 58.95
CA GLU A 77 5.14 -54.26 58.75
C GLU A 77 6.12 -53.18 58.29
N VAL A 78 7.32 -53.14 58.86
CA VAL A 78 8.39 -52.21 58.43
C VAL A 78 8.88 -52.56 57.02
N ALA A 79 9.00 -53.85 56.67
CA ALA A 79 9.37 -54.27 55.33
C ALA A 79 8.28 -53.91 54.31
N GLU A 80 7.00 -54.13 54.65
CA GLU A 80 5.86 -53.75 53.80
C GLU A 80 5.75 -52.24 53.65
N MET A 81 5.89 -51.47 54.74
CA MET A 81 5.92 -50.00 54.71
C MET A 81 7.09 -49.48 53.88
N LYS A 82 8.28 -50.07 53.98
CA LYS A 82 9.43 -49.73 53.13
C LYS A 82 9.15 -50.06 51.66
N ARG A 83 8.48 -51.18 51.37
CA ARG A 83 8.10 -51.55 50.00
C ARG A 83 7.08 -50.58 49.42
N ARG A 84 6.01 -50.27 50.16
CA ARG A 84 4.97 -49.30 49.79
C ARG A 84 5.57 -47.90 49.57
N LYS A 85 6.45 -47.44 50.47
CA LYS A 85 7.15 -46.16 50.31
C LYS A 85 8.08 -46.12 49.09
N LYS A 86 8.75 -47.23 48.76
CA LYS A 86 9.57 -47.32 47.54
C LYS A 86 8.69 -47.32 46.29
N GLU A 87 7.63 -48.13 46.24
CA GLU A 87 6.69 -48.16 45.12
C GLU A 87 6.00 -46.79 44.92
N GLU A 88 5.64 -46.10 46.00
CA GLU A 88 5.07 -44.75 45.95
C GLU A 88 6.10 -43.71 45.48
N ALA A 89 7.34 -43.77 45.97
CA ALA A 89 8.42 -42.90 45.50
C ALA A 89 8.76 -43.13 44.02
N ASP A 90 8.77 -44.37 43.56
CA ASP A 90 9.03 -44.72 42.16
C ASP A 90 7.87 -44.29 41.25
N ARG A 91 6.62 -44.41 41.70
CA ARG A 91 5.45 -43.84 41.00
C ARG A 91 5.52 -42.32 40.91
N MET A 92 5.85 -41.64 42.01
CA MET A 92 5.98 -40.18 42.04
C MET A 92 7.10 -39.69 41.12
N LYS A 93 8.23 -40.39 41.08
CA LYS A 93 9.32 -40.09 40.13
C LYS A 93 8.89 -40.32 38.68
N ALA A 94 8.25 -41.44 38.38
CA ALA A 94 7.75 -41.73 37.04
C ALA A 94 6.72 -40.69 36.57
N ASP A 95 5.84 -40.22 37.46
CA ASP A 95 4.86 -39.18 37.15
C ASP A 95 5.51 -37.79 36.99
N GLN A 96 6.56 -37.47 37.76
CA GLN A 96 7.36 -36.27 37.57
C GLN A 96 8.08 -36.29 36.22
N GLU A 97 8.75 -37.39 35.87
CA GLU A 97 9.43 -37.55 34.58
C GLU A 97 8.45 -37.47 33.39
N LYS A 98 7.24 -38.05 33.52
CA LYS A 98 6.18 -37.90 32.52
C LYS A 98 5.75 -36.45 32.36
N LYS A 99 5.49 -35.75 33.48
CA LYS A 99 5.11 -34.32 33.45
C LYS A 99 6.21 -33.44 32.85
N GLU A 100 7.47 -33.71 33.15
CA GLU A 100 8.60 -32.98 32.56
C GLU A 100 8.71 -33.22 31.06
N LYS A 101 8.54 -34.46 30.59
CA LYS A 101 8.50 -34.79 29.15
C LYS A 101 7.33 -34.10 28.45
N GLU A 102 6.12 -34.19 29.00
CA GLU A 102 4.93 -33.51 28.47
C GLU A 102 5.12 -31.99 28.42
N LEU A 103 5.79 -31.39 29.41
CA LEU A 103 6.08 -29.96 29.43
C LEU A 103 7.12 -29.57 28.36
N GLN A 104 8.15 -30.39 28.17
CA GLN A 104 9.14 -30.19 27.11
C GLN A 104 8.50 -30.31 25.71
N GLU A 105 7.64 -31.30 25.49
CA GLU A 105 6.89 -31.47 24.25
C GLU A 105 5.94 -30.29 24.00
N LYS A 106 5.22 -29.83 25.02
CA LYS A 106 4.37 -28.62 24.93
C LYS A 106 5.19 -27.38 24.60
N MET A 107 6.36 -27.20 25.21
CA MET A 107 7.24 -26.06 24.90
C MET A 107 7.80 -26.13 23.48
N ALA A 108 8.20 -27.31 23.01
CA ALA A 108 8.67 -27.51 21.64
C ALA A 108 7.56 -27.20 20.63
N TYR A 109 6.35 -27.72 20.87
CA TYR A 109 5.16 -27.45 20.05
C TYR A 109 4.82 -25.96 19.99
N MET A 110 4.85 -25.25 21.14
CA MET A 110 4.59 -23.81 21.18
C MET A 110 5.66 -22.99 20.43
N ARG A 111 6.93 -23.42 20.45
CA ARG A 111 7.99 -22.79 19.64
C ARG A 111 7.77 -23.02 18.15
N GLU A 112 7.42 -24.24 17.74
CA GLU A 112 7.09 -24.54 16.34
C GLU A 112 5.90 -23.72 15.85
N LEU A 113 4.83 -23.65 16.65
CA LEU A 113 3.66 -22.82 16.35
C LEU A 113 4.03 -21.33 16.22
N GLY A 114 4.89 -20.83 17.12
CA GLY A 114 5.42 -19.47 17.05
C GLY A 114 6.22 -19.21 15.78
N ASN A 115 7.04 -20.16 15.33
CA ASN A 115 7.78 -20.06 14.09
C ASN A 115 6.87 -20.12 12.86
N GLN A 116 5.87 -21.02 12.85
CA GLN A 116 4.87 -21.09 11.79
C GLN A 116 4.07 -19.80 11.66
N ASN A 117 3.63 -19.22 12.78
CA ASN A 117 2.94 -17.93 12.80
C ASN A 117 3.83 -16.80 12.27
N ARG A 118 5.12 -16.75 12.65
CA ARG A 118 6.07 -15.77 12.10
C ARG A 118 6.23 -15.90 10.59
N VAL A 119 6.36 -17.12 10.07
CA VAL A 119 6.46 -17.38 8.63
C VAL A 119 5.18 -16.98 7.90
N MET A 120 4.00 -17.29 8.45
CA MET A 120 2.71 -16.87 7.91
C MET A 120 2.58 -15.34 7.86
N MET A 121 2.89 -14.65 8.97
CA MET A 121 2.86 -13.18 9.03
C MET A 121 3.82 -12.53 8.04
N LEU A 122 5.04 -13.07 7.88
CA LEU A 122 5.98 -12.58 6.88
C LEU A 122 5.46 -12.80 5.46
N LYS A 123 4.85 -13.96 5.17
CA LYS A 123 4.25 -14.25 3.87
C LYS A 123 3.09 -13.31 3.55
N GLU A 124 2.23 -13.02 4.53
CA GLU A 124 1.14 -12.05 4.37
C GLU A 124 1.67 -10.62 4.19
N ARG A 125 2.68 -10.19 4.97
CA ARG A 125 3.34 -8.89 4.78
C ARG A 125 3.91 -8.76 3.37
N LYS A 126 4.66 -9.76 2.89
CA LYS A 126 5.18 -9.81 1.51
C LYS A 126 4.08 -9.69 0.46
N LYS A 127 2.98 -10.43 0.64
CA LYS A 127 1.85 -10.40 -0.30
C LYS A 127 1.20 -9.01 -0.35
N ASN A 128 0.95 -8.40 0.81
CA ASN A 128 0.35 -7.07 0.90
C ASN A 128 1.28 -6.00 0.31
N GLU A 129 2.58 -6.06 0.59
CA GLU A 129 3.57 -5.12 0.05
C GLU A 129 3.71 -5.24 -1.47
N ALA A 130 3.76 -6.46 -2.00
CA ALA A 130 3.77 -6.71 -3.45
C ALA A 130 2.52 -6.14 -4.14
N GLN A 131 1.34 -6.40 -3.57
CA GLN A 131 0.07 -5.90 -4.10
C GLN A 131 -0.01 -4.36 -4.04
N ASN A 132 0.38 -3.75 -2.92
CA ASN A 132 0.38 -2.30 -2.76
C ASN A 132 1.36 -1.62 -3.71
N THR A 133 2.56 -2.19 -3.88
CA THR A 133 3.59 -1.67 -4.79
C THR A 133 3.10 -1.70 -6.24
N LYS A 134 2.51 -2.81 -6.67
CA LYS A 134 1.89 -2.93 -8.00
C LYS A 134 0.77 -1.91 -8.21
N LEU A 135 -0.15 -1.78 -7.25
CA LEU A 135 -1.25 -0.82 -7.36
C LEU A 135 -0.73 0.62 -7.47
N ARG A 136 0.28 0.97 -6.65
CA ARG A 136 0.94 2.28 -6.70
C ARG A 136 1.55 2.56 -8.06
N LEU A 137 2.38 1.64 -8.57
CA LEU A 137 3.06 1.81 -9.86
C LEU A 137 2.08 1.88 -11.04
N LYS A 138 0.99 1.09 -11.01
CA LYS A 138 -0.07 1.17 -12.02
C LYS A 138 -0.77 2.52 -12.00
N ALA A 139 -1.13 3.02 -10.82
CA ALA A 139 -1.76 4.33 -10.67
C ALA A 139 -0.82 5.48 -11.08
N GLU A 140 0.47 5.37 -10.79
CA GLU A 140 1.49 6.34 -11.24
C GLU A 140 1.60 6.36 -12.77
N ALA A 141 1.72 5.19 -13.39
CA ALA A 141 1.76 5.05 -14.85
C ALA A 141 0.50 5.65 -15.54
N GLU A 142 -0.69 5.41 -14.97
CA GLU A 142 -1.94 6.01 -15.47
C GLU A 142 -1.94 7.53 -15.37
N ARG A 143 -1.49 8.08 -14.23
CA ARG A 143 -1.42 9.53 -14.02
C ARG A 143 -0.46 10.19 -15.01
N GLU A 144 0.73 9.62 -15.19
CA GLU A 144 1.71 10.12 -16.16
C GLU A 144 1.15 10.09 -17.59
N ALA A 145 0.49 9.00 -17.98
CA ALA A 145 -0.11 8.88 -19.31
C ALA A 145 -1.21 9.93 -19.52
N ILE A 146 -2.06 10.19 -18.52
CA ILE A 146 -3.07 11.25 -18.56
C ILE A 146 -2.40 12.63 -18.74
N VAL A 147 -1.33 12.91 -17.99
CA VAL A 147 -0.59 14.17 -18.09
C VAL A 147 0.05 14.32 -19.47
N GLU A 148 0.74 13.29 -19.99
CA GLU A 148 1.35 13.32 -21.33
C GLU A 148 0.29 13.55 -22.42
N LYS A 149 -0.85 12.86 -22.36
CA LYS A 149 -1.95 13.06 -23.32
C LYS A 149 -2.54 14.47 -23.25
N SER A 150 -2.73 15.00 -22.05
CA SER A 150 -3.25 16.35 -21.84
C SER A 150 -2.28 17.42 -22.34
N GLN A 151 -0.98 17.23 -22.12
CA GLN A 151 0.06 18.11 -22.67
C GLN A 151 0.07 18.07 -24.20
N ALA A 152 -0.05 16.88 -24.81
CA ALA A 152 -0.15 16.74 -26.25
C ALA A 152 -1.38 17.46 -26.82
N ASP A 153 -2.55 17.35 -26.17
CA ASP A 153 -3.76 18.08 -26.55
C ASP A 153 -3.59 19.61 -26.46
N MET A 154 -2.90 20.10 -25.42
CA MET A 154 -2.60 21.52 -25.28
C MET A 154 -1.67 22.03 -26.39
N GLN A 155 -0.63 21.26 -26.72
CA GLN A 155 0.31 21.58 -27.79
C GLN A 155 -0.37 21.59 -29.16
N GLU A 156 -1.19 20.58 -29.47
CA GLU A 156 -1.94 20.51 -30.73
C GLU A 156 -2.87 21.72 -30.87
N ARG A 157 -3.66 22.06 -29.84
CA ARG A 157 -4.51 23.25 -29.87
C ARG A 157 -3.73 24.55 -30.08
N ALA A 158 -2.56 24.69 -29.46
CA ALA A 158 -1.71 25.86 -29.63
C ALA A 158 -1.19 25.95 -31.09
N GLU A 159 -0.76 24.82 -31.65
CA GLU A 159 -0.24 24.75 -33.01
C GLU A 159 -1.35 24.96 -34.06
N LEU A 160 -2.54 24.38 -33.88
CA LEU A 160 -3.69 24.63 -34.75
C LEU A 160 -4.05 26.11 -34.82
N ARG A 161 -4.08 26.81 -33.67
CA ARG A 161 -4.30 28.26 -33.64
C ARG A 161 -3.20 29.04 -34.37
N ARG A 162 -1.95 28.59 -34.25
CA ARG A 162 -0.81 29.22 -34.95
C ARG A 162 -0.95 29.05 -36.46
N ILE A 163 -1.30 27.85 -36.92
CA ILE A 163 -1.52 27.52 -38.33
C ILE A 163 -2.67 28.38 -38.90
N GLU A 164 -3.79 28.47 -38.19
CA GLU A 164 -4.94 29.29 -38.59
C GLU A 164 -4.59 30.77 -38.71
N ASN A 165 -3.90 31.33 -37.71
CA ASN A 165 -3.48 32.72 -37.74
C ASN A 165 -2.52 33.02 -38.89
N ALA A 166 -1.58 32.11 -39.17
CA ALA A 166 -0.66 32.24 -40.30
C ALA A 166 -1.40 32.22 -41.65
N SER A 167 -2.31 31.25 -41.85
CA SER A 167 -3.14 31.16 -43.06
C SER A 167 -4.03 32.39 -43.25
N ARG A 168 -4.69 32.85 -42.18
CA ARG A 168 -5.53 34.06 -42.22
C ARG A 168 -4.72 35.28 -42.62
N LYS A 169 -3.51 35.43 -42.07
CA LYS A 169 -2.60 36.52 -42.43
C LYS A 169 -2.18 36.44 -43.90
N ALA A 170 -1.79 35.25 -44.39
CA ALA A 170 -1.39 35.06 -45.79
C ALA A 170 -2.53 35.40 -46.77
N ARG A 171 -3.76 34.97 -46.47
CA ARG A 171 -4.95 35.35 -47.24
C ARG A 171 -5.21 36.85 -47.21
N GLY A 172 -5.14 37.47 -46.03
CA GLY A 172 -5.31 38.93 -45.89
C GLY A 172 -4.24 39.73 -46.65
N GLU A 173 -2.99 39.28 -46.64
CA GLU A 173 -1.92 39.91 -47.43
C GLU A 173 -2.17 39.78 -48.95
N ALA A 174 -2.72 38.65 -49.41
CA ALA A 174 -3.11 38.47 -50.80
C ALA A 174 -4.23 39.44 -51.21
N ASP A 175 -5.28 39.58 -50.38
CA ASP A 175 -6.39 40.51 -50.61
C ASP A 175 -5.94 41.98 -50.65
N VAL A 176 -5.04 42.37 -49.75
CA VAL A 176 -4.50 43.75 -49.72
C VAL A 176 -3.68 44.02 -50.97
N ARG A 177 -2.81 43.10 -51.36
CA ARG A 177 -1.99 43.24 -52.59
C ARG A 177 -2.86 43.27 -53.85
N GLU A 178 -3.89 42.43 -53.92
CA GLU A 178 -4.87 42.42 -55.03
C GLU A 178 -5.50 43.82 -55.19
N LYS A 179 -6.06 44.37 -54.11
CA LYS A 179 -6.68 45.70 -54.14
C LYS A 179 -5.71 46.80 -54.53
N GLN A 180 -4.50 46.80 -53.97
CA GLN A 180 -3.47 47.78 -54.29
C GLN A 180 -3.05 47.73 -55.77
N MET A 181 -2.82 46.53 -56.32
CA MET A 181 -2.45 46.36 -57.72
C MET A 181 -3.58 46.75 -58.67
N ILE A 182 -4.82 46.33 -58.39
CA ILE A 182 -6.00 46.72 -59.20
C ILE A 182 -6.18 48.24 -59.19
N GLN A 183 -6.04 48.88 -58.03
CA GLN A 183 -6.15 50.33 -57.91
C GLN A 183 -5.06 51.04 -58.73
N SER A 184 -3.80 50.59 -58.62
CA SER A 184 -2.69 51.12 -59.41
C SER A 184 -2.93 50.99 -60.93
N LEU A 185 -3.42 49.84 -61.39
CA LEU A 185 -3.74 49.61 -62.82
C LEU A 185 -4.84 50.55 -63.30
N ARG A 186 -5.88 50.75 -62.48
CA ARG A 186 -6.99 51.66 -62.81
C ARG A 186 -6.55 53.12 -62.84
N ASP A 187 -5.69 53.53 -61.91
CA ASP A 187 -5.18 54.90 -61.87
C ASP A 187 -4.24 55.18 -63.05
N GLU A 188 -3.40 54.22 -63.45
CA GLU A 188 -2.60 54.31 -64.67
C GLU A 188 -3.49 54.40 -65.92
N ALA A 189 -4.54 53.58 -66.02
CA ALA A 189 -5.49 53.61 -67.13
C ALA A 189 -6.21 54.97 -67.23
N ARG A 190 -6.68 55.52 -66.10
CA ARG A 190 -7.29 56.86 -66.02
C ARG A 190 -6.33 57.95 -66.49
N ALA A 191 -5.06 57.88 -66.09
CA ALA A 191 -4.04 58.82 -66.55
C ALA A 191 -3.85 58.75 -68.07
N LYS A 192 -3.75 57.53 -68.65
CA LYS A 192 -3.65 57.34 -70.10
C LYS A 192 -4.90 57.83 -70.85
N GLN A 193 -6.10 57.56 -70.34
CA GLN A 193 -7.36 58.04 -70.90
C GLN A 193 -7.45 59.58 -70.86
N SER A 194 -7.06 60.21 -69.75
CA SER A 194 -7.02 61.67 -69.64
C SER A 194 -6.07 62.29 -70.67
N GLN A 195 -4.89 61.69 -70.87
CA GLN A 195 -3.95 62.13 -71.91
C GLN A 195 -4.52 61.95 -73.32
N LEU A 196 -5.23 60.85 -73.59
CA LEU A 196 -5.92 60.66 -74.88
C LEU A 196 -7.00 61.71 -75.12
N GLN A 197 -7.83 62.01 -74.11
CA GLN A 197 -8.87 63.04 -74.23
C GLN A 197 -8.26 64.42 -74.50
N ALA A 198 -7.14 64.75 -73.86
CA ALA A 198 -6.43 66.00 -74.13
C ALA A 198 -5.92 66.05 -75.58
N LYS A 199 -5.37 64.94 -76.10
CA LYS A 199 -4.93 64.82 -77.49
C LYS A 199 -6.10 64.91 -78.48
N GLU A 200 -7.22 64.25 -78.18
CA GLU A 200 -8.45 64.31 -78.99
C GLU A 200 -8.95 65.75 -79.12
N ARG A 201 -9.06 66.47 -77.99
CA ARG A 201 -9.50 67.89 -78.00
C ARG A 201 -8.55 68.77 -78.80
N ALA A 202 -7.24 68.54 -78.71
CA ALA A 202 -6.25 69.29 -79.47
C ALA A 202 -6.34 68.99 -80.99
N GLU A 203 -6.42 67.72 -81.39
CA GLU A 203 -6.56 67.32 -82.80
C GLU A 203 -7.89 67.82 -83.39
N ALA A 204 -8.99 67.68 -82.65
CA ALA A 204 -10.31 68.18 -83.04
C ALA A 204 -10.34 69.71 -83.14
N GLY A 205 -9.71 70.44 -82.20
CA GLY A 205 -9.63 71.90 -82.24
C GLY A 205 -8.87 72.42 -83.47
N ASN A 206 -7.72 71.81 -83.78
CA ASN A 206 -6.94 72.13 -84.97
C ASN A 206 -7.73 71.85 -86.26
N GLN A 207 -8.41 70.70 -86.33
CA GLN A 207 -9.24 70.35 -87.48
C GLN A 207 -10.44 71.30 -87.63
N GLN A 208 -11.11 71.64 -86.54
CA GLN A 208 -12.23 72.58 -86.54
C GLN A 208 -11.79 73.97 -87.02
N GLN A 209 -10.60 74.43 -86.62
CA GLN A 209 -10.06 75.71 -87.10
C GLN A 209 -9.73 75.66 -88.61
N SER A 210 -9.17 74.55 -89.10
CA SER A 210 -8.95 74.35 -90.54
C SER A 210 -10.26 74.35 -91.32
N LEU A 211 -11.27 73.63 -90.84
CA LEU A 211 -12.61 73.56 -91.44
C LEU A 211 -13.29 74.93 -91.45
N ARG A 212 -13.21 75.71 -90.35
CA ARG A 212 -13.75 77.09 -90.32
C ARG A 212 -13.11 77.99 -91.36
N ASN A 213 -11.79 77.90 -91.53
CA ASN A 213 -11.07 78.67 -92.54
C ASN A 213 -11.47 78.27 -93.97
N GLU A 214 -11.62 76.97 -94.23
CA GLU A 214 -12.08 76.44 -95.52
C GLU A 214 -13.53 76.88 -95.81
N ARG A 215 -14.43 76.79 -94.83
CA ARG A 215 -15.81 77.28 -94.93
C ARG A 215 -15.89 78.77 -95.25
N ALA A 216 -15.12 79.60 -94.54
CA ALA A 216 -15.08 81.04 -94.80
C ALA A 216 -14.62 81.37 -96.23
N ARG A 217 -13.66 80.61 -96.79
CA ARG A 217 -13.24 80.75 -98.19
C ARG A 217 -14.34 80.39 -99.18
N ILE A 218 -15.11 79.32 -98.89
CA ILE A 218 -16.24 78.91 -99.74
C ILE A 218 -17.37 79.95 -99.69
N GLU A 219 -17.64 80.53 -98.51
CA GLU A 219 -18.69 81.55 -98.32
C GLU A 219 -18.41 82.85 -99.09
N MET A 220 -17.15 83.15 -99.43
CA MET A 220 -16.76 84.29 -100.26
C MET A 220 -16.95 84.06 -101.77
N MET A 221 -17.35 82.86 -102.20
CA MET A 221 -17.53 82.54 -103.62
C MET A 221 -18.92 82.98 -104.14
N PRO A 222 -19.06 83.30 -105.45
CA PRO A 222 -20.34 83.61 -106.07
C PRO A 222 -21.31 82.41 -106.13
N GLU A 223 -22.62 82.68 -106.17
CA GLU A 223 -23.62 81.68 -106.56
C GLU A 223 -23.54 81.40 -108.08
N PRO A 224 -23.78 80.16 -108.56
CA PRO A 224 -24.28 78.96 -107.85
C PRO A 224 -23.17 78.04 -107.27
N THR A 225 -21.91 78.34 -107.55
CA THR A 225 -20.76 77.49 -107.19
C THR A 225 -20.61 77.33 -105.68
N ARG A 226 -20.92 78.40 -104.92
CA ARG A 226 -20.95 78.41 -103.45
C ARG A 226 -21.86 77.32 -102.88
N THR A 227 -23.11 77.22 -103.35
CA THR A 227 -24.08 76.24 -102.82
C THR A 227 -23.63 74.79 -103.03
N GLN A 228 -23.07 74.48 -104.20
CA GLN A 228 -22.53 73.14 -104.48
C GLN A 228 -21.33 72.80 -103.57
N LEU A 229 -20.38 73.73 -103.44
CA LEU A 229 -19.19 73.53 -102.62
C LEU A 229 -19.50 73.45 -101.12
N LEU A 230 -20.46 74.23 -100.63
CA LEU A 230 -20.93 74.15 -99.23
C LEU A 230 -21.51 72.78 -98.89
N ARG A 231 -22.37 72.21 -99.75
CA ARG A 231 -22.91 70.86 -99.53
C ARG A 231 -21.83 69.80 -99.49
N ALA A 232 -20.85 69.86 -100.40
CA ALA A 232 -19.73 68.92 -100.41
C ALA A 232 -18.86 69.08 -99.15
N PHE A 233 -18.64 70.33 -98.72
CA PHE A 233 -17.87 70.65 -97.53
C PHE A 233 -18.54 70.15 -96.24
N GLU A 234 -19.84 70.31 -96.06
CA GLU A 234 -20.57 69.83 -94.87
C GLU A 234 -20.45 68.30 -94.69
N MET A 235 -20.49 67.55 -95.79
CA MET A 235 -20.28 66.10 -95.77
C MET A 235 -18.84 65.73 -95.39
N LYS A 236 -17.85 66.49 -95.91
CA LYS A 236 -16.43 66.34 -95.57
C LYS A 236 -16.17 66.69 -94.10
N GLU A 237 -16.73 67.79 -93.60
CA GLU A 237 -16.64 68.22 -92.20
C GLU A 237 -17.11 67.11 -91.26
N ARG A 238 -18.31 66.55 -91.48
CA ARG A 238 -18.83 65.41 -90.70
C ARG A 238 -17.89 64.20 -90.75
N SER A 239 -17.45 63.81 -91.95
CA SER A 239 -16.58 62.65 -92.12
C SER A 239 -15.24 62.82 -91.39
N GLU A 240 -14.61 63.98 -91.47
CA GLU A 240 -13.33 64.24 -90.79
C GLU A 240 -13.49 64.30 -89.26
N THR A 241 -14.57 64.88 -88.74
CA THR A 241 -14.86 64.87 -87.29
C THR A 241 -15.12 63.45 -86.78
N ASP A 242 -15.84 62.64 -87.56
CA ASP A 242 -16.13 61.24 -87.20
C ASP A 242 -14.87 60.39 -87.21
N LYS A 243 -13.95 60.61 -88.16
CA LYS A 243 -12.65 59.91 -88.20
C LYS A 243 -11.81 60.15 -86.95
N ILE A 244 -11.69 61.41 -86.52
CA ILE A 244 -10.93 61.78 -85.31
C ILE A 244 -11.59 61.10 -84.10
N THR A 245 -12.89 61.27 -83.94
CA THR A 245 -13.65 60.69 -82.81
C THR A 245 -13.52 59.16 -82.78
N ALA A 246 -13.65 58.49 -83.93
CA ALA A 246 -13.53 57.03 -84.03
C ALA A 246 -12.12 56.54 -83.68
N LYS A 247 -11.07 57.24 -84.13
CA LYS A 247 -9.66 56.94 -83.81
C LYS A 247 -9.42 56.97 -82.30
N TYR A 248 -9.85 58.03 -81.62
CA TYR A 248 -9.64 58.18 -80.17
C TYR A 248 -10.54 57.27 -79.34
N ARG A 249 -11.78 57.01 -79.76
CA ARG A 249 -12.64 55.99 -79.14
C ARG A 249 -12.01 54.61 -79.19
N LYS A 250 -11.42 54.22 -80.34
CA LYS A 250 -10.72 52.94 -80.47
C LYS A 250 -9.56 52.85 -79.48
N LEU A 251 -8.70 53.86 -79.42
CA LEU A 251 -7.56 53.89 -78.49
C LEU A 251 -8.01 53.87 -77.02
N SER A 252 -9.10 54.54 -76.68
CA SER A 252 -9.68 54.51 -75.33
C SER A 252 -10.16 53.09 -74.98
N ASN A 253 -10.87 52.43 -75.90
CA ASN A 253 -11.34 51.06 -75.72
C ASN A 253 -10.18 50.08 -75.59
N ASP A 254 -9.11 50.25 -76.37
CA ASP A 254 -7.92 49.39 -76.30
C ASP A 254 -7.28 49.47 -74.89
N ILE A 255 -7.18 50.67 -74.29
CA ILE A 255 -6.70 50.84 -72.91
C ILE A 255 -7.61 50.13 -71.90
N GLU A 256 -8.93 50.23 -72.05
CA GLU A 256 -9.88 49.56 -71.16
C GLU A 256 -9.75 48.03 -71.24
N VAL A 257 -9.65 47.48 -72.45
CA VAL A 257 -9.48 46.04 -72.67
C VAL A 257 -8.16 45.55 -72.09
N GLU A 258 -7.05 46.26 -72.30
CA GLU A 258 -5.74 45.91 -71.72
C GLU A 258 -5.77 45.96 -70.19
N THR A 259 -6.37 47.01 -69.63
CA THR A 259 -6.50 47.18 -68.18
C THR A 259 -7.35 46.06 -67.59
N GLN A 260 -8.48 45.71 -68.22
CA GLN A 260 -9.34 44.64 -67.76
C GLN A 260 -8.63 43.28 -67.81
N LYS A 261 -7.85 43.00 -68.87
CA LYS A 261 -7.01 41.80 -68.95
C LYS A 261 -5.98 41.75 -67.83
N ALA A 262 -5.35 42.88 -67.50
CA ALA A 262 -4.38 42.96 -66.41
C ALA A 262 -5.05 42.76 -65.04
N VAL A 263 -6.22 43.36 -64.81
CA VAL A 263 -7.03 43.17 -63.59
C VAL A 263 -7.39 41.70 -63.41
N THR A 264 -7.90 41.03 -64.44
CA THR A 264 -8.25 39.61 -64.36
C THR A 264 -7.04 38.73 -64.05
N LYS A 265 -5.85 39.05 -64.56
CA LYS A 265 -4.62 38.33 -64.19
C LYS A 265 -4.28 38.50 -62.71
N VAL A 266 -4.38 39.73 -62.18
CA VAL A 266 -4.14 40.01 -60.76
C VAL A 266 -5.14 39.25 -59.88
N GLU A 267 -6.42 39.23 -60.23
CA GLU A 267 -7.47 38.48 -59.53
C GLU A 267 -7.19 36.97 -59.51
N GLN A 268 -6.76 36.42 -60.66
CA GLN A 268 -6.38 35.00 -60.77
C GLN A 268 -5.18 34.66 -59.90
N ASP A 269 -4.13 35.48 -59.89
CA ASP A 269 -2.95 35.26 -59.07
C ASP A 269 -3.24 35.42 -57.57
N ALA A 270 -4.09 36.38 -57.20
CA ALA A 270 -4.55 36.54 -55.82
C ALA A 270 -5.41 35.35 -55.37
N LYS A 271 -6.29 34.85 -56.24
CA LYS A 271 -7.04 33.61 -55.99
C LYS A 271 -6.11 32.43 -55.75
N ARG A 272 -5.12 32.19 -56.62
CA ARG A 272 -4.13 31.12 -56.44
C ARG A 272 -3.43 31.22 -55.08
N LYS A 273 -2.96 32.40 -54.70
CA LYS A 273 -2.32 32.61 -53.38
C LYS A 273 -3.25 32.31 -52.20
N ARG A 274 -4.54 32.64 -52.31
CA ARG A 274 -5.54 32.28 -51.28
C ARG A 274 -5.75 30.77 -51.21
N ASP A 275 -5.88 30.12 -52.36
CA ASP A 275 -6.07 28.67 -52.46
C ASP A 275 -4.85 27.92 -51.92
N ASP A 276 -3.63 28.35 -52.26
CA ASP A 276 -2.37 27.81 -51.75
C ASP A 276 -2.28 27.92 -50.22
N ALA A 277 -2.66 29.08 -49.67
CA ALA A 277 -2.69 29.29 -48.22
C ALA A 277 -3.69 28.35 -47.51
N VAL A 278 -4.85 28.07 -48.12
CA VAL A 278 -5.83 27.12 -47.60
C VAL A 278 -5.32 25.67 -47.69
N GLN A 279 -4.68 25.30 -48.79
CA GLN A 279 -4.09 23.97 -48.94
C GLN A 279 -2.96 23.74 -47.92
N GLU A 280 -2.09 24.73 -47.73
CA GLU A 280 -1.02 24.68 -46.74
C GLU A 280 -1.58 24.60 -45.31
N GLU A 281 -2.64 25.37 -44.99
CA GLU A 281 -3.36 25.29 -43.71
C GLU A 281 -3.85 23.86 -43.44
N ASN A 282 -4.58 23.28 -44.40
CA ASN A 282 -5.15 21.94 -44.27
C ASN A 282 -4.05 20.89 -44.08
N ARG A 283 -2.98 20.96 -44.88
CA ARG A 283 -1.84 20.04 -44.76
C ARG A 283 -1.20 20.13 -43.38
N LYS A 284 -0.91 21.33 -42.88
CA LYS A 284 -0.31 21.53 -41.56
C LYS A 284 -1.24 21.08 -40.43
N LYS A 285 -2.55 21.31 -40.55
CA LYS A 285 -3.55 20.80 -39.60
C LYS A 285 -3.53 19.27 -39.54
N THR A 286 -3.54 18.61 -40.69
CA THR A 286 -3.45 17.14 -40.77
C THR A 286 -2.14 16.62 -40.17
N GLU A 287 -1.02 17.29 -40.42
CA GLU A 287 0.29 16.94 -39.82
C GLU A 287 0.27 17.09 -38.29
N ALA A 288 -0.32 18.17 -37.76
CA ALA A 288 -0.47 18.40 -36.32
C ALA A 288 -1.38 17.34 -35.66
N GLU A 289 -2.51 16.99 -36.30
CA GLU A 289 -3.39 15.90 -35.83
C GLU A 289 -2.68 14.54 -35.84
N ALA A 290 -1.86 14.25 -36.86
CA ALA A 290 -1.08 13.03 -36.93
C ALA A 290 -0.04 12.95 -35.80
N GLN A 291 0.64 14.06 -35.51
CA GLN A 291 1.58 14.17 -34.38
C GLN A 291 0.87 13.96 -33.04
N LEU A 292 -0.33 14.52 -32.84
CA LEU A 292 -1.14 14.29 -31.65
C LEU A 292 -1.46 12.80 -31.47
N ARG A 293 -1.95 12.14 -32.53
CA ARG A 293 -2.26 10.71 -32.48
C ARG A 293 -1.03 9.88 -32.13
N GLN A 294 0.11 10.19 -32.73
CA GLN A 294 1.37 9.52 -32.42
C GLN A 294 1.80 9.73 -30.96
N ALA A 295 1.72 10.96 -30.45
CA ALA A 295 2.05 11.27 -29.06
C ALA A 295 1.15 10.51 -28.07
N LYS A 296 -0.17 10.48 -28.32
CA LYS A 296 -1.12 9.72 -27.49
C LYS A 296 -0.84 8.22 -27.51
N HIS A 297 -0.58 7.66 -28.69
CA HIS A 297 -0.23 6.25 -28.83
C HIS A 297 1.08 5.90 -28.10
N MET A 298 2.09 6.79 -28.16
CA MET A 298 3.33 6.59 -27.41
C MET A 298 3.10 6.63 -25.89
N ALA A 299 2.26 7.56 -25.40
CA ALA A 299 1.87 7.61 -23.99
C ALA A 299 1.15 6.32 -23.55
N GLU A 300 0.23 5.79 -24.36
CA GLU A 300 -0.46 4.51 -24.10
C GLU A 300 0.50 3.32 -24.06
N LYS A 301 1.44 3.27 -25.00
CA LYS A 301 2.45 2.22 -25.03
C LYS A 301 3.33 2.26 -23.79
N LYS A 302 3.77 3.45 -23.36
CA LYS A 302 4.55 3.63 -22.12
C LYS A 302 3.76 3.24 -20.88
N GLU A 303 2.48 3.64 -20.81
CA GLU A 303 1.57 3.25 -19.73
C GLU A 303 1.49 1.73 -19.63
N TRP A 304 1.27 1.07 -20.77
CA TRP A 304 1.18 -0.38 -20.84
C TRP A 304 2.47 -1.06 -20.40
N THR A 305 3.65 -0.61 -20.85
CA THR A 305 4.93 -1.17 -20.42
C THR A 305 5.13 -1.01 -18.91
N LYS A 306 4.88 0.19 -18.35
CA LYS A 306 5.01 0.41 -16.90
C LYS A 306 4.03 -0.44 -16.09
N LYS A 307 2.83 -0.71 -16.62
CA LYS A 307 1.86 -1.62 -16.00
C LYS A 307 2.32 -3.07 -16.03
N GLN A 308 3.07 -3.51 -17.04
CA GLN A 308 3.69 -4.83 -17.09
C GLN A 308 4.86 -4.91 -16.09
N ASP A 309 5.73 -3.91 -16.08
CA ASP A 309 6.85 -3.82 -15.12
C ASP A 309 6.35 -3.87 -13.67
N ALA A 310 5.20 -3.22 -13.37
CA ALA A 310 4.56 -3.29 -12.07
C ALA A 310 4.08 -4.71 -11.68
N VAL A 311 3.68 -5.54 -12.67
CA VAL A 311 3.32 -6.95 -12.45
C VAL A 311 4.58 -7.80 -12.27
N GLU A 312 5.65 -7.52 -13.00
CA GLU A 312 6.94 -8.20 -12.80
C GLU A 312 7.53 -7.89 -11.43
N MET A 313 7.44 -6.63 -10.98
CA MET A 313 7.89 -6.21 -9.65
C MET A 313 7.09 -6.89 -8.52
N GLU A 314 5.78 -7.09 -8.69
CA GLU A 314 4.98 -7.91 -7.77
C GLU A 314 5.53 -9.34 -7.66
N LYS A 315 5.88 -9.96 -8.79
CA LYS A 315 6.45 -11.32 -8.81
C LYS A 315 7.82 -11.38 -8.12
N GLN A 316 8.68 -10.38 -8.34
CA GLN A 316 10.00 -10.30 -7.71
C GLN A 316 9.94 -10.11 -6.19
N ILE A 317 8.98 -9.32 -5.69
CA ILE A 317 8.75 -9.17 -4.24
C ILE A 317 8.22 -10.49 -3.64
N LEU A 318 7.33 -11.18 -4.35
CA LEU A 318 6.80 -12.48 -3.92
C LEU A 318 7.86 -13.60 -3.93
N SER A 319 8.79 -13.60 -4.90
CA SER A 319 9.91 -14.56 -4.96
C SER A 319 11.01 -14.25 -3.95
N GLY A 320 11.05 -13.02 -3.42
CA GLY A 320 12.06 -12.57 -2.45
C GLY A 320 13.37 -12.12 -3.10
N GLU A 321 13.37 -11.90 -4.42
CA GLU A 321 14.50 -11.28 -5.15
C GLU A 321 14.67 -9.80 -4.81
N VAL A 322 13.59 -9.14 -4.37
CA VAL A 322 13.61 -7.77 -3.85
C VAL A 322 13.40 -7.83 -2.33
N PRO A 323 14.36 -7.30 -1.52
CA PRO A 323 14.19 -7.22 -0.08
C PRO A 323 13.02 -6.28 0.25
N LEU A 324 12.22 -6.66 1.25
CA LEU A 324 11.17 -5.77 1.78
C LEU A 324 11.85 -4.51 2.31
N GLY A 325 11.30 -3.34 2.01
CA GLY A 325 11.79 -2.11 2.62
C GLY A 325 11.56 -2.19 4.13
N ASP A 326 12.62 -2.02 4.92
CA ASP A 326 12.60 -2.10 6.39
C ASP A 326 11.51 -1.22 7.01
#